data_AF-A0A0A0NLS1-F1
#
_entry.id   AF-A0A0A0NLS1-F1
#
_cell.length_a   1.000
_cell.length_b   1.000
_cell.length_c   1.000
_cell.angle_alpha   90.00
_cell.angle_beta   90.00
_cell.angle_gamma   90.00
#
_symmetry.space_group_name_H-M   'P 1'
#
loop_
_entity.id
_entity.type
_entity.pdbx_description
1 polymer ?
#
loop_
_entity_poly.entity_id
_entity_poly.type
_entity_poly.pdbx_seq_one_letter_code
_entity_poly.pdbx_strand_id
1 'polypeptide(L)' 'MPERIARGVHMLMLTFGLRYVALDFLVDPQGRWYLIDVNPNGQWGFIPDLRTPITRALADLLERATR' A
#
# COMPACT_ATOMS: atom_id res chain seq x y z
N MET A 1 -0.27 -11.60 3.20
CA MET A 1 1.11 -11.62 2.68
C MET A 1 2.06 -12.17 3.74
N PRO A 2 3.23 -12.74 3.40
CA PRO A 2 4.23 -13.17 4.39
C PRO A 2 4.75 -11.98 5.21
N GLU A 3 5.02 -12.19 6.50
CA GLU A 3 5.47 -11.10 7.40
C GLU A 3 6.72 -10.37 6.92
N ARG A 4 7.67 -11.10 6.33
CA ARG A 4 8.90 -10.51 5.78
C ARG A 4 8.61 -9.48 4.69
N ILE A 5 7.58 -9.72 3.89
CA ILE A 5 7.16 -8.82 2.82
C ILE A 5 6.47 -7.59 3.42
N ALA A 6 5.57 -7.80 4.40
CA ALA A 6 4.93 -6.70 5.12
C ALA A 6 5.97 -5.78 5.78
N ARG A 7 6.94 -6.34 6.51
CA ARG A 7 8.03 -5.55 7.10
C ARG A 7 8.81 -4.75 6.04
N GLY A 8 9.10 -5.37 4.89
CA GLY A 8 9.76 -4.69 3.77
C GLY A 8 8.95 -3.52 3.23
N VAL A 9 7.63 -3.67 3.08
CA VAL A 9 6.72 -2.59 2.66
C VAL A 9 6.74 -1.44 3.66
N HIS A 10 6.67 -1.74 4.96
CA HIS A 10 6.72 -0.70 6.00
C HIS A 10 8.06 0.05 5.98
N MET A 11 9.18 -0.66 5.82
CA MET A 11 10.50 -0.03 5.71
C MET A 11 10.63 0.82 4.45
N LEU A 12 10.10 0.37 3.32
CA LEU A 12 10.04 1.13 2.07
C LEU A 12 9.28 2.45 2.29
N MET A 13 8.08 2.39 2.85
CA MET A 13 7.26 3.58 3.09
C MET A 13 7.94 4.56 4.05
N LEU A 14 8.55 4.05 5.14
CA LEU A 14 9.32 4.88 6.08
C LEU A 14 10.51 5.56 5.38
N THR A 15 11.26 4.81 4.56
CA THR A 15 12.46 5.31 3.87
C THR A 15 12.11 6.42 2.87
N PHE A 16 11.00 6.29 2.15
CA PHE A 16 10.55 7.27 1.18
C PHE A 16 9.64 8.36 1.77
N GLY A 17 9.36 8.33 3.08
CA GLY A 17 8.46 9.29 3.73
C GLY A 17 7.01 9.19 3.27
N LEU A 18 6.59 8.03 2.75
CA LEU A 18 5.25 7.82 2.20
C LEU A 18 4.24 7.48 3.31
N ARG A 19 3.07 8.11 3.24
CA ARG A 19 1.90 7.74 4.06
C ARG A 19 0.92 6.82 3.34
N TYR A 20 1.01 6.78 2.02
CA TYR A 20 0.22 5.94 1.13
C TYR A 20 1.06 5.51 -0.07
N VAL A 21 0.83 4.30 -0.57
CA VAL A 21 1.42 3.76 -1.80
C VAL A 21 0.55 2.60 -2.28
N ALA A 22 0.37 2.47 -3.59
CA ALA A 22 -0.10 1.24 -4.22
C ALA A 22 1.12 0.44 -4.70
N LEU A 23 1.15 -0.85 -4.40
CA LEU A 23 2.27 -1.73 -4.73
C LEU A 23 1.75 -2.94 -5.49
N ASP A 24 2.41 -3.25 -6.60
CA ASP A 24 2.12 -4.45 -7.37
C ASP A 24 3.19 -5.51 -7.12
N PHE A 25 2.73 -6.71 -6.82
CA PHE A 25 3.58 -7.88 -6.62
C PHE A 25 3.18 -8.99 -7.58
N LEU A 26 4.17 -9.62 -8.20
CA LEU A 26 4.02 -10.93 -8.80
C LEU A 26 4.44 -12.00 -7.79
N VAL A 27 3.70 -13.11 -7.74
CA VAL A 27 4.05 -14.26 -6.92
C VAL A 27 4.18 -15.47 -7.82
N ASP A 28 5.35 -16.09 -7.88
CA ASP A 28 5.56 -17.28 -8.68
C ASP A 28 4.97 -18.55 -8.01
N PRO A 29 4.89 -19.69 -8.72
CA PRO A 29 4.33 -20.93 -8.17
C PRO A 29 5.10 -21.49 -6.97
N GLN A 30 6.35 -21.07 -6.75
CA GLN A 30 7.15 -21.45 -5.58
C GLN A 30 6.92 -20.50 -4.39
N GLY A 31 6.05 -19.50 -4.54
CA GLY A 31 5.71 -18.54 -3.51
C GLY A 31 6.76 -17.45 -3.32
N ARG A 32 7.63 -17.20 -4.31
CA ARG A 32 8.55 -16.06 -4.30
C ARG A 32 7.84 -14.82 -4.82
N TRP A 33 8.02 -13.73 -4.09
CA TRP A 33 7.37 -12.44 -4.35
C TRP A 33 8.35 -11.50 -5.06
N TYR A 34 7.88 -10.82 -6.11
CA TYR A 34 8.62 -9.83 -6.88
C TYR A 34 7.84 -8.52 -6.83
N LEU A 35 8.44 -7.48 -6.25
CA LEU A 35 7.89 -6.11 -6.31
C LEU A 35 8.14 -5.56 -7.72
N ILE A 36 7.08 -5.17 -8.42
CA ILE A 36 7.17 -4.73 -9.83
C ILE A 36 6.76 -3.27 -10.05
N ASP A 37 5.98 -2.69 -9.14
CA ASP A 37 5.64 -1.27 -9.20
C ASP A 37 5.51 -0.66 -7.80
N VAL A 38 5.88 0.63 -7.69
CA VAL A 38 5.79 1.46 -6.49
C VAL A 38 5.16 2.78 -6.89
N ASN A 39 3.86 2.92 -6.66
CA ASN A 39 3.10 4.09 -7.10
C ASN A 39 2.49 4.86 -5.92
N PRO A 40 3.12 5.98 -5.48
CA PRO A 40 2.59 6.85 -4.44
C PRO A 40 1.23 7.49 -4.76
N ASN A 41 0.85 7.55 -6.03
CA ASN A 41 -0.41 8.12 -6.51
C ASN A 41 -1.33 7.03 -7.12
N GLY A 42 -1.06 5.76 -6.84
CA GLY A 42 -1.78 4.65 -7.46
C GLY A 42 -3.26 4.68 -7.09
N GLN A 43 -4.12 4.43 -8.08
CA GLN A 43 -5.57 4.41 -7.87
C GLN A 43 -5.98 3.22 -7.02
N TRP A 44 -6.99 3.40 -6.16
CA TRP A 44 -7.56 2.34 -5.31
C TRP A 44 -9.04 2.09 -5.58
N GLY A 45 -9.69 2.96 -6.36
CA GLY A 45 -11.15 3.00 -6.51
C GLY A 45 -11.73 1.88 -7.38
N PHE A 46 -10.92 1.08 -8.06
CA PHE A 46 -11.39 0.06 -9.00
C PHE A 46 -11.79 -1.26 -8.33
N ILE A 47 -11.46 -1.49 -7.05
CA ILE A 47 -11.89 -2.67 -6.29
C ILE A 47 -13.12 -2.28 -5.45
N PRO A 48 -14.34 -2.71 -5.81
CA PRO A 48 -15.58 -2.22 -5.18
C PRO A 48 -15.60 -2.37 -3.67
N ASP A 49 -15.22 -3.54 -3.16
CA ASP A 49 -15.27 -3.86 -1.73
C ASP A 49 -14.23 -3.09 -0.90
N LEU A 50 -13.13 -2.65 -1.54
CA LEU A 50 -12.06 -1.90 -0.88
C LEU A 50 -12.19 -0.38 -1.03
N ARG A 51 -13.05 0.09 -1.95
CA ARG A 51 -13.23 1.52 -2.22
C ARG A 51 -13.57 2.30 -0.96
N THR A 52 -14.61 1.89 -0.23
CA THR A 52 -15.07 2.60 0.98
C THR A 52 -14.07 2.52 2.12
N PRO A 53 -13.52 1.34 2.50
CA PRO A 53 -12.50 1.25 3.54
C PRO A 53 -11.26 2.10 3.27
N ILE A 54 -10.71 2.06 2.06
CA ILE A 54 -9.50 2.85 1.72
C ILE A 54 -9.81 4.34 1.73
N THR A 55 -10.98 4.75 1.21
CA THR A 55 -11.40 6.16 1.24
C THR A 55 -11.48 6.69 2.67
N ARG A 56 -12.07 5.92 3.60
CA ARG A 56 -12.13 6.30 5.02
C ARG A 56 -10.74 6.39 5.65
N ALA A 57 -9.87 5.42 5.41
CA ALA A 57 -8.52 5.44 5.95
C ALA A 57 -7.70 6.65 5.46
N LEU A 58 -7.86 7.05 4.20
CA LEU A 58 -7.23 8.25 3.64
C LEU A 58 -7.83 9.54 4.21
N ALA A 59 -9.15 9.61 4.38
CA ALA A 59 -9.80 10.75 5.02
C ALA A 59 -9.32 10.92 6.47
N ASP A 60 -9.32 9.84 7.26
CA ASP A 60 -8.82 9.83 8.64
C ASP A 60 -7.35 10.28 8.72
N LEU A 61 -6.52 9.85 7.77
CA LEU A 61 -5.12 10.26 7.68
C LEU A 61 -4.99 11.78 7.45
N LEU A 62 -5.78 12.34 6.53
CA LEU A 62 -5.77 13.76 6.21
C LEU A 62 -6.30 14.63 7.36
N GLU A 63 -7.37 14.19 8.02
CA GLU A 63 -7.92 14.89 9.19
C GLU A 63 -6.92 14.96 10.35
N ARG A 64 -6.14 13.90 10.57
CA ARG A 64 -5.10 13.86 11.62
C ARG A 64 -3.88 14.71 11.27
N ALA A 65 -3.50 14.78 10.00
CA ALA A 65 -2.35 15.59 9.55
C ALA A 65 -2.62 17.10 9.64
N THR A 66 -3.89 17.50 9.72
CA THR A 66 -4.30 18.91 9.77
C THR A 66 -4.47 19.42 11.22
N ARG A 67 -4.34 18.53 12.23
CA ARG A 67 -4.38 18.88 13.66
C ARG A 67 -3.00 19.03 14.26
#